data_AF-A0A2D4K9I7-F1
#
_entry.id   AF-A0A2D4K9I7-F1
#
_cell.length_a   1.000
_cell.length_b   1.000
_cell.length_c   1.000
_cell.angle_alpha   90.00
_cell.angle_beta   90.00
_cell.angle_gamma   90.00
#
_symmetry.space_group_name_H-M   'P 1'
#
loop_
_entity.id
_entity.type
_entity.pdbx_description
1 polymer ?
#
loop_
_entity_poly.entity_id
_entity_poly.type
_entity_poly.pdbx_seq_one_letter_code
_entity_poly.pdbx_strand_id
1 'polypeptide(L)'
;MISHKAGLDAFIKFLRSEFSEENIEFWMACEEYKKSKNATQLPLKAKTIYETFIERESPKEVNLDFNTKVSVNQNMVHPTRNTFDAAQNKIYALMEQDS
;
A
#
# COMPACT_ATOMS: atom_id res chain seq x y z
N MET A 1 6.09 17.89 17.55
CA MET A 1 6.64 17.27 16.33
C MET A 1 7.22 15.92 16.70
N ILE A 2 6.41 14.87 16.72
CA ILE A 2 6.91 13.51 16.87
C ILE A 2 7.45 13.13 15.50
N SER A 3 8.77 13.09 15.37
CA SER A 3 9.45 12.80 14.12
C SER A 3 8.90 11.51 13.51
N HIS A 4 8.47 11.61 12.25
CA HIS A 4 7.83 10.60 11.38
C HIS A 4 8.35 9.15 11.46
N LYS A 5 9.49 8.90 12.09
CA LYS A 5 10.12 7.57 12.20
C LYS A 5 9.77 6.83 13.50
N ALA A 6 9.72 7.54 14.63
CA ALA A 6 9.40 6.92 15.93
C ALA A 6 7.90 6.61 16.07
N GLY A 7 7.05 7.48 15.52
CA GLY A 7 5.61 7.21 15.39
C GLY A 7 5.35 6.03 14.47
N LEU A 8 6.10 5.91 13.37
CA LEU A 8 5.97 4.81 12.41
C LEU A 8 6.36 3.45 13.01
N ASP A 9 7.46 3.35 13.75
CA ASP A 9 7.87 2.07 14.36
C ASP A 9 6.90 1.61 15.47
N ALA A 10 6.40 2.54 16.30
CA ALA A 10 5.38 2.22 17.29
C ALA A 10 4.05 1.82 16.62
N PHE A 11 3.68 2.53 15.55
CA PHE A 11 2.51 2.23 14.74
C PHE A 11 2.64 0.86 14.07
N ILE A 12 3.72 0.56 13.34
CA ILE A 12 3.96 -0.76 12.73
C ILE A 12 3.88 -1.90 13.77
N LYS A 13 4.37 -1.68 14.99
CA LYS A 13 4.34 -2.68 16.06
C LYS A 13 2.94 -2.91 16.63
N PHE A 14 2.16 -1.85 16.77
CA PHE A 14 0.74 -1.89 17.16
C PHE A 14 -0.11 -2.52 16.05
N LEU A 15 0.18 -2.19 14.79
CA LEU A 15 -0.50 -2.73 13.63
C LEU A 15 -0.28 -4.24 13.49
N ARG A 16 0.92 -4.76 13.80
CA ARG A 16 1.19 -6.20 13.78
C ARG A 16 0.41 -6.98 14.85
N SER A 17 -0.09 -6.32 15.90
CA SER A 17 -0.88 -6.98 16.94
C SER A 17 -2.40 -6.90 16.71
N GLU A 18 -2.90 -5.83 16.09
CA GLU A 18 -4.35 -5.61 15.91
C GLU A 18 -4.84 -5.78 14.48
N PHE A 19 -3.95 -5.74 13.48
CA PHE A 19 -4.31 -5.75 12.07
C PHE A 19 -3.63 -6.89 11.32
N SER A 20 -4.25 -7.23 10.19
CA SER A 20 -3.74 -8.24 9.28
C SER A 20 -2.41 -7.80 8.64
N GLU A 21 -1.42 -8.71 8.63
CA GLU A 21 -0.04 -8.45 8.20
C GLU A 21 0.05 -7.90 6.76
N GLU A 22 -0.90 -8.26 5.89
CA GLU A 22 -0.99 -7.80 4.51
C GLU A 22 -1.14 -6.27 4.39
N ASN A 23 -1.82 -5.60 5.32
CA ASN A 23 -2.02 -4.15 5.28
C ASN A 23 -0.69 -3.39 5.48
N ILE A 24 0.12 -3.87 6.42
CA ILE A 24 1.44 -3.29 6.72
C ILE A 24 2.40 -3.57 5.56
N GLU A 25 2.42 -4.82 5.08
CA GLU A 25 3.25 -5.21 3.95
C GLU A 25 2.93 -4.38 2.70
N PHE A 26 1.64 -4.20 2.37
CA PHE A 26 1.20 -3.37 1.27
C PHE A 26 1.65 -1.91 1.43
N TRP A 27 1.45 -1.33 2.63
CA TRP A 27 1.85 0.04 2.89
C TRP A 27 3.36 0.24 2.74
N MET A 28 4.17 -0.70 3.25
CA MET A 28 5.63 -0.69 3.08
C MET A 28 6.05 -0.85 1.62
N ALA A 29 5.37 -1.74 0.87
CA ALA A 29 5.63 -1.93 -0.55
C ALA A 29 5.33 -0.65 -1.36
N CYS A 30 4.26 0.08 -1.01
CA CYS A 30 3.94 1.38 -1.59
C CYS A 30 5.00 2.45 -1.27
N GLU A 31 5.50 2.50 -0.03
CA GLU A 31 6.59 3.40 0.36
C GLU A 31 7.88 3.12 -0.42
N GLU A 32 8.25 1.84 -0.60
CA GLU A 32 9.41 1.47 -1.39
C GLU A 32 9.22 1.80 -2.87
N TYR A 33 8.04 1.52 -3.41
CA TYR A 33 7.66 1.82 -4.78
C TYR A 33 7.81 3.31 -5.10
N LYS A 34 7.33 4.19 -4.20
CA LYS A 34 7.49 5.66 -4.34
C LYS A 34 8.94 6.12 -4.32
N LYS A 35 9.80 5.45 -3.54
CA LYS A 35 11.24 5.74 -3.47
C LYS A 35 12.01 5.23 -4.69
N SER A 36 11.40 4.39 -5.53
CA SER A 36 12.03 3.88 -6.74
C SER A 36 12.36 5.01 -7.72
N LYS A 37 13.66 5.24 -7.93
CA LYS A 37 14.17 6.18 -8.93
C LYS A 37 14.25 5.58 -10.33
N ASN A 38 14.15 4.25 -10.43
CA ASN A 38 14.34 3.53 -11.67
C ASN A 38 13.03 3.40 -12.45
N ALA A 39 12.83 4.27 -13.44
CA ALA A 39 11.61 4.31 -14.25
C ALA A 39 11.39 3.01 -15.04
N THR A 40 12.45 2.30 -15.42
CA THR A 40 12.36 1.05 -16.18
C THR A 40 11.86 -0.13 -15.32
N GLN A 41 12.14 -0.10 -14.01
CA GLN A 41 11.67 -1.12 -13.06
C GLN A 41 10.33 -0.77 -12.41
N LEU A 42 9.87 0.48 -12.55
CA LEU A 42 8.64 0.96 -11.94
C LEU A 42 7.41 0.13 -12.38
N PRO A 43 7.17 -0.15 -13.67
CA PRO A 43 6.02 -0.95 -14.08
C PRO A 43 6.06 -2.39 -13.57
N LEU A 44 7.26 -3.00 -13.49
CA LEU A 44 7.44 -4.34 -12.95
C LEU A 44 7.08 -4.39 -11.46
N LYS A 45 7.58 -3.42 -10.68
CA LYS A 45 7.22 -3.31 -9.25
C LYS A 45 5.73 -3.04 -9.05
N ALA A 46 5.13 -2.19 -9.89
CA ALA A 46 3.71 -1.91 -9.83
C ALA A 46 2.89 -3.18 -10.06
N LYS A 47 3.26 -3.98 -11.07
CA LYS A 47 2.63 -5.26 -11.35
C LYS A 47 2.72 -6.23 -10.18
N THR A 48 3.91 -6.39 -9.59
CA THR A 48 4.09 -7.24 -8.41
C THR A 48 3.22 -6.80 -7.22
N ILE A 49 3.15 -5.50 -6.93
CA ILE A 49 2.32 -4.97 -5.85
C ILE A 49 0.83 -5.23 -6.14
N TYR A 50 0.41 -5.02 -7.39
CA TYR A 50 -0.96 -5.26 -7.80
C TYR A 50 -1.36 -6.74 -7.62
N GLU A 51 -0.59 -7.68 -8.16
CA GLU A 51 -0.87 -9.12 -8.07
C GLU A 51 -0.82 -9.64 -6.62
N THR A 52 0.03 -9.05 -5.78
CA THR A 52 0.20 -9.49 -4.38
C THR A 52 -0.88 -8.93 -3.44
N PHE A 53 -1.33 -7.70 -3.66
CA PHE A 53 -2.16 -6.99 -2.68
C PHE A 53 -3.51 -6.49 -3.20
N ILE A 54 -3.69 -6.35 -4.51
CA ILE A 54 -4.88 -5.73 -5.12
C ILE A 54 -5.69 -6.72 -5.95
N GLU A 55 -5.02 -7.69 -6.60
CA GLU A 55 -5.65 -8.71 -7.41
C GLU A 55 -6.63 -9.53 -6.56
N ARG A 56 -7.82 -9.72 -7.13
CA ARG A 56 -8.86 -10.53 -6.50
C ARG A 56 -8.32 -11.96 -6.37
N GLU A 57 -8.55 -12.58 -5.22
CA GLU A 57 -8.05 -13.94 -4.90
C GLU A 57 -6.58 -14.02 -4.49
N SER A 58 -5.89 -12.88 -4.36
CA SER A 58 -4.53 -12.88 -3.83
C SER A 58 -4.54 -13.25 -2.34
N PRO A 59 -3.63 -14.12 -1.87
CA PRO A 59 -3.58 -14.51 -0.45
C PRO A 59 -3.24 -13.35 0.49
N LYS A 60 -2.75 -12.23 -0.05
CA LYS A 60 -2.47 -10.99 0.69
C LYS A 60 -3.31 -9.81 0.20
N GLU A 61 -4.49 -10.09 -0.37
CA GLU A 61 -5.43 -9.05 -0.82
C GLU A 61 -5.81 -8.11 0.33
N VAL A 62 -5.50 -6.81 0.20
CA VAL A 62 -5.86 -5.81 1.20
C VAL A 62 -7.32 -5.38 1.07
N ASN A 63 -7.94 -5.04 2.20
CA ASN A 63 -9.35 -4.62 2.23
C ASN A 63 -9.51 -3.19 1.67
N LEU A 64 -9.78 -3.12 0.36
CA LEU A 64 -10.04 -1.87 -0.36
C LEU A 64 -11.45 -1.83 -0.91
N ASP A 65 -12.07 -0.66 -0.85
CA ASP A 65 -13.37 -0.42 -1.46
C ASP A 65 -13.29 -0.48 -3.00
N PHE A 66 -14.45 -0.74 -3.63
CA PHE A 66 -14.55 -0.90 -5.07
C PHE A 66 -14.00 0.30 -5.85
N ASN A 67 -14.26 1.53 -5.41
CA ASN A 67 -13.82 2.72 -6.13
C ASN A 67 -12.29 2.85 -6.11
N THR A 68 -11.68 2.53 -4.97
CA THR A 68 -10.22 2.50 -4.83
C THR A 68 -9.58 1.45 -5.74
N LYS A 69 -10.16 0.24 -5.81
CA LYS A 69 -9.67 -0.81 -6.74
C LYS A 69 -9.78 -0.39 -8.21
N VAL A 70 -10.87 0.26 -8.60
CA VAL A 70 -11.04 0.79 -9.96
C VAL A 70 -9.99 1.86 -10.27
N SER A 71 -9.74 2.78 -9.33
CA SER A 71 -8.72 3.83 -9.51
C SER A 71 -7.32 3.24 -9.69
N VAL A 72 -6.93 2.25 -8.87
CA VAL A 72 -5.65 1.55 -9.03
C VAL A 72 -5.58 0.86 -10.40
N ASN A 73 -6.65 0.16 -10.82
CA ASN A 73 -6.70 -0.49 -12.14
C ASN A 73 -6.48 0.49 -13.30
N GLN A 74 -7.07 1.68 -13.24
CA GLN A 74 -6.85 2.72 -14.24
C GLN A 74 -5.40 3.23 -14.24
N ASN A 75 -4.83 3.44 -13.04
CA ASN A 75 -3.44 3.88 -12.89
C ASN A 75 -2.43 2.82 -13.32
N MET A 76 -2.81 1.54 -13.33
CA MET A 76 -1.96 0.44 -13.78
C MET A 76 -1.75 0.42 -15.30
N VAL A 77 -2.58 1.12 -16.08
CA VAL A 77 -2.36 1.31 -17.53
C VAL A 77 -1.08 2.11 -17.78
N HIS A 78 -0.81 3.11 -16.95
CA HIS A 78 0.42 3.91 -16.99
C HIS A 78 0.97 4.10 -15.56
N PRO A 79 1.71 3.11 -15.03
CA PRO A 79 2.19 3.15 -13.66
C PRO A 79 3.10 4.36 -13.42
N THR A 80 2.73 5.17 -12.43
CA THR A 80 3.52 6.28 -11.90
C THR A 80 3.82 6.03 -10.43
N ARG A 81 4.66 6.85 -9.80
CA ARG A 81 4.94 6.72 -8.36
C ARG A 81 3.69 6.84 -7.50
N ASN A 82 2.64 7.47 -8.01
CA ASN A 82 1.39 7.74 -7.30
C ASN A 82 0.30 6.71 -7.59
N THR A 83 0.61 5.64 -8.35
CA THR A 83 -0.36 4.61 -8.75
C THR A 83 -1.15 4.03 -7.58
N PHE A 84 -0.51 3.86 -6.42
CA PHE A 84 -1.10 3.26 -5.23
C PHE A 84 -1.47 4.26 -4.13
N ASP A 85 -1.34 5.58 -4.35
CA ASP A 85 -1.54 6.58 -3.29
C ASP A 85 -2.94 6.50 -2.67
N ALA A 86 -3.97 6.34 -3.50
CA ALA A 86 -5.35 6.22 -3.03
C ALA A 86 -5.55 4.97 -2.16
N ALA A 87 -5.02 3.82 -2.60
CA ALA A 87 -5.07 2.57 -1.87
C ALA A 87 -4.26 2.63 -0.57
N GLN A 88 -3.04 3.16 -0.62
CA GLN A 88 -2.18 3.30 0.54
C GLN A 88 -2.80 4.20 1.60
N ASN A 89 -3.40 5.33 1.19
CA ASN A 89 -4.11 6.22 2.10
C ASN A 89 -5.33 5.55 2.74
N LYS A 90 -6.04 4.69 2.01
CA LYS A 90 -7.16 3.92 2.57
C LYS A 90 -6.71 2.90 3.59
N ILE A 91 -5.65 2.14 3.29
CA ILE A 91 -5.07 1.21 4.26
C ILE A 91 -4.55 1.98 5.48
N TYR A 92 -3.91 3.13 5.28
CA TYR A 92 -3.46 3.97 6.38
C TYR A 92 -4.60 4.53 7.24
N ALA A 93 -5.70 4.99 6.63
CA ALA A 93 -6.87 5.46 7.36
C ALA A 93 -7.60 4.33 8.11
N LEU A 94 -7.68 3.14 7.51
CA LEU A 94 -8.22 1.95 8.16
C LEU A 94 -7.38 1.59 9.39
N MET A 95 -6.05 1.63 9.24
CA MET A 95 -5.10 1.42 10.31
C MET A 95 -5.21 2.48 11.43
N GLU A 96 -5.44 3.76 11.11
CA GLU A 96 -5.67 4.81 12.12
C GLU A 96 -7.03 4.70 12.83
N GLN A 97 -8.09 4.26 12.14
CA GLN A 97 -9.45 4.27 12.67
C GLN A 97 -9.74 3.14 13.68
N ASP A 98 -9.08 2.00 13.52
CA ASP A 98 -9.19 0.84 14.40
C ASP A 98 -8.07 0.83 15.48
N SER A 99 -7.38 1.96 15.71
CA SER A 99 -6.37 2.15 16.78
C SER A 99 -6.92 2.81 18.05
#